data_AF-A0A3N0IVT9-F1
#
_entry.id   AF-A0A3N0IVT9-F1
#
_cell.length_a   1.000
_cell.length_b   1.000
_cell.length_c   1.000
_cell.angle_alpha   90.00
_cell.angle_beta   90.00
_cell.angle_gamma   90.00
#
_symmetry.space_group_name_H-M   'P 1'
#
loop_
_entity.id
_entity.type
_entity.pdbx_description
1 polymer ?
#
loop_
_entity_poly.entity_id
_entity_poly.type
_entity_poly.pdbx_seq_one_letter_code
_entity_poly.pdbx_strand_id
1 'polypeptide(L)'
;MTKLVWNLEENATRRHLLAEALLQLPEERRAQVQEAAAAAGVPDAHHHDLGEVNATIDRLATSARVKDDMRAVYRILAEAEAAAHGCTVEETHFHEVGNGEALRNVAAICLAVEALDPDEIVATRVQTGEGTVQCAHGELSIPAPATAAVIARGIPVCERTLPGERCTPTSAAVILHFVRRYEG
;
A
#
# COMPACT_ATOMS: atom_id res chain seq x y z
N MET A 1 -7.58 11.48 -21.73
CA MET A 1 -7.75 11.03 -20.35
C MET A 1 -6.75 9.91 -20.13
N THR A 2 -5.70 10.16 -19.35
CA THR A 2 -4.63 9.21 -19.04
C THR A 2 -5.11 8.30 -17.91
N LYS A 3 -5.17 7.00 -18.18
CA LYS A 3 -5.68 6.00 -17.25
C LYS A 3 -4.56 5.06 -16.84
N LEU A 4 -4.30 4.94 -15.54
CA LEU A 4 -3.44 3.90 -15.00
C LEU A 4 -4.30 2.67 -14.70
N VAL A 5 -3.89 1.51 -15.21
CA VAL A 5 -4.55 0.24 -14.97
C VAL A 5 -3.62 -0.63 -14.14
N TRP A 6 -4.09 -1.08 -12.98
CA TRP A 6 -3.42 -2.10 -12.18
C TRP A 6 -4.06 -3.46 -12.42
N ASN A 7 -3.31 -4.40 -13.00
CA ASN A 7 -3.75 -5.79 -13.07
C ASN A 7 -3.38 -6.52 -11.78
N LEU A 8 -4.38 -6.89 -10.98
CA LEU A 8 -4.24 -7.47 -9.65
C LEU A 8 -4.75 -8.91 -9.54
N GLU A 9 -5.03 -9.58 -10.67
CA GLU A 9 -5.68 -10.90 -10.69
C GLU A 9 -4.76 -12.05 -10.21
N GLU A 10 -3.44 -11.86 -10.35
CA GLU A 10 -2.44 -12.85 -9.95
C GLU A 10 -1.66 -12.42 -8.69
N ASN A 11 -1.47 -11.11 -8.49
CA ASN A 11 -0.67 -10.58 -7.40
C ASN A 11 -1.06 -9.12 -7.12
N ALA A 12 -1.08 -8.74 -5.84
CA ALA A 12 -1.38 -7.38 -5.40
C ALA A 12 -0.37 -6.90 -4.34
N THR A 13 0.83 -7.47 -4.27
CA THR A 13 1.89 -7.03 -3.34
C THR A 13 2.36 -5.60 -3.65
N ARG A 14 2.93 -4.91 -2.65
CA ARG A 14 3.50 -3.55 -2.82
C ARG A 14 4.48 -3.47 -3.99
N ARG A 15 5.32 -4.50 -4.15
CA ARG A 15 6.28 -4.62 -5.27
C ARG A 15 5.56 -4.72 -6.61
N HIS A 16 4.47 -5.47 -6.67
CA HIS A 16 3.65 -5.59 -7.88
C HIS A 16 2.97 -4.26 -8.24
N LEU A 17 2.35 -3.59 -7.27
CA LEU A 17 1.73 -2.27 -7.48
C LEU A 17 2.72 -1.24 -8.01
N LEU A 18 3.92 -1.19 -7.43
CA LEU A 18 5.00 -0.32 -7.91
C LEU A 18 5.44 -0.70 -9.33
N ALA A 19 5.60 -2.00 -9.62
CA ALA A 19 5.99 -2.47 -10.94
C ALA A 19 4.97 -2.08 -12.01
N GLU A 20 3.67 -2.31 -11.76
CA GLU A 20 2.59 -1.93 -12.67
C GLU A 20 2.58 -0.42 -12.94
N ALA A 21 2.80 0.42 -11.93
CA ALA A 21 2.91 1.86 -12.11
C ALA A 21 4.15 2.24 -12.94
N LEU A 22 5.32 1.70 -12.60
CA LEU A 22 6.57 1.99 -13.31
C LEU A 22 6.54 1.54 -14.77
N LEU A 23 5.90 0.42 -15.09
CA LEU A 23 5.79 -0.09 -16.46
C LEU A 23 5.08 0.87 -17.42
N GLN A 24 4.27 1.79 -16.89
CA GLN A 24 3.57 2.82 -17.68
C GLN A 24 4.43 4.06 -17.93
N LEU A 25 5.61 4.17 -17.31
CA LEU A 25 6.55 5.27 -17.51
C LEU A 25 7.65 4.92 -18.52
N PRO A 26 8.12 5.89 -19.34
CA PRO A 26 9.36 5.76 -20.09
C PRO A 26 10.54 5.41 -19.17
N GLU A 27 11.56 4.71 -19.70
CA GLU A 27 12.73 4.26 -18.92
C GLU A 27 13.43 5.37 -18.14
N GLU A 28 13.66 6.53 -18.76
CA GLU A 28 14.25 7.69 -18.09
C GLU A 28 13.41 8.17 -16.89
N ARG A 29 12.08 8.19 -17.06
CA ARG A 29 11.14 8.60 -16.00
C ARG A 29 11.08 7.56 -14.88
N ARG A 30 11.21 6.27 -15.19
CA ARG A 30 11.34 5.20 -14.18
C ARG A 30 12.58 5.40 -13.30
N ALA A 31 13.73 5.66 -13.93
CA ALA A 31 14.99 5.91 -13.21
C ALA A 31 14.87 7.13 -12.28
N GLN A 32 14.28 8.23 -12.76
CA GLN A 32 14.04 9.43 -11.94
C GLN A 32 13.15 9.16 -10.72
N VAL A 33 12.07 8.35 -10.87
CA VAL A 33 11.21 7.98 -9.73
C VAL A 33 11.98 7.15 -8.72
N GLN A 34 12.80 6.19 -9.17
CA GLN A 34 13.62 5.36 -8.29
C GLN A 34 14.67 6.18 -7.54
N GLU A 35 15.34 7.11 -8.23
CA GLU A 35 16.29 8.04 -7.62
C GLU A 35 15.61 8.94 -6.58
N ALA A 36 14.44 9.50 -6.92
CA ALA A 36 13.65 10.30 -5.99
C ALA A 36 13.20 9.49 -4.76
N ALA A 37 12.80 8.23 -4.93
CA ALA A 37 12.44 7.35 -3.83
C ALA A 37 13.64 7.03 -2.92
N ALA A 38 14.82 6.82 -3.51
CA ALA A 38 16.06 6.63 -2.75
C ALA A 38 16.48 7.91 -2.00
N ALA A 39 16.30 9.08 -2.62
CA ALA A 39 16.62 10.38 -2.05
C ALA A 39 15.55 10.92 -1.08
N ALA A 40 14.37 10.29 -0.99
CA ALA A 40 13.25 10.75 -0.16
C ALA A 40 13.59 10.82 1.34
N GLY A 41 14.60 10.06 1.80
CA GLY A 41 15.11 10.14 3.16
C GLY A 41 14.31 9.35 4.19
N VAL A 42 13.67 8.23 3.79
CA VAL A 42 12.97 7.35 4.73
C VAL A 42 13.99 6.60 5.60
N PRO A 43 13.99 6.81 6.94
CA PRO A 43 14.96 6.17 7.83
C PRO A 43 14.78 4.65 7.88
N ASP A 44 15.89 3.94 8.15
CA ASP A 44 15.83 2.52 8.47
C ASP A 44 15.50 2.35 9.96
N ALA A 45 14.24 2.62 10.28
CA ALA A 45 13.69 2.57 11.62
C ALA A 45 12.30 1.93 11.60
N HIS A 46 11.89 1.42 12.76
CA HIS A 46 10.54 0.95 12.99
C HIS A 46 9.72 2.07 13.65
N HIS A 47 8.49 2.24 13.18
CA HIS A 47 7.52 3.21 13.68
C HIS A 47 6.40 2.47 14.40
N HIS A 48 6.11 2.85 15.63
CA HIS A 48 5.20 2.11 16.51
C HIS A 48 3.75 2.56 16.38
N ASP A 49 3.51 3.75 15.82
CA ASP A 49 2.19 4.32 15.68
C ASP A 49 2.09 5.28 14.48
N LEU A 50 0.88 5.77 14.22
CA LEU A 50 0.60 6.71 13.13
C LEU A 50 1.29 8.08 13.33
N GLY A 51 1.53 8.49 14.58
CA GLY A 51 2.21 9.75 14.91
C GLY A 51 3.67 9.74 14.48
N GLU A 52 4.41 8.67 14.80
CA GLU A 52 5.79 8.46 14.37
C GLU A 52 5.88 8.42 12.83
N VAL A 53 4.96 7.72 12.17
CA VAL A 53 4.89 7.68 10.70
C VAL A 53 4.68 9.07 10.12
N ASN A 54 3.70 9.83 10.61
CA ASN A 54 3.41 11.18 10.13
C ASN A 54 4.60 12.13 10.33
N ALA A 55 5.27 12.06 11.47
CA ALA A 55 6.46 12.85 11.74
C ALA A 55 7.60 12.51 10.76
N THR A 56 7.74 11.25 10.36
CA THR A 56 8.69 10.86 9.30
C THR A 56 8.24 11.39 7.93
N ILE A 57 6.97 11.25 7.56
CA ILE A 57 6.42 11.77 6.30
C ILE A 57 6.68 13.28 6.16
N ASP A 58 6.53 14.05 7.23
CA ASP A 58 6.75 15.50 7.24
C ASP A 58 8.16 15.88 6.79
N ARG A 59 9.16 15.07 7.16
CA ARG A 59 10.58 15.30 6.88
C ARG A 59 11.04 14.80 5.52
N LEU A 60 10.22 14.03 4.78
CA LEU A 60 10.63 13.46 3.51
C LEU A 60 10.91 14.54 2.46
N ALA A 61 11.92 14.31 1.62
CA ALA A 61 12.28 15.15 0.49
C ALA A 61 11.38 14.86 -0.73
N THR A 62 10.06 15.01 -0.55
CA THR A 62 9.03 14.74 -1.55
C THR A 62 8.01 15.88 -1.62
N SER A 63 7.16 15.88 -2.65
CA SER A 63 6.11 16.88 -2.83
C SER A 63 5.05 16.81 -1.72
N ALA A 64 4.26 17.89 -1.58
CA ALA A 64 3.12 17.89 -0.67
C ALA A 64 2.08 16.82 -1.05
N ARG A 65 1.82 16.63 -2.35
CA ARG A 65 0.91 15.59 -2.86
C ARG A 65 1.33 14.20 -2.42
N VAL A 66 2.61 13.84 -2.58
CA VAL A 66 3.13 12.54 -2.14
C VAL A 66 2.97 12.37 -0.63
N LYS A 67 3.27 13.41 0.17
CA LYS A 67 3.08 13.35 1.62
C LYS A 67 1.61 13.14 2.00
N ASP A 68 0.68 13.83 1.35
CA ASP A 68 -0.75 13.70 1.61
C ASP A 68 -1.29 12.31 1.23
N ASP A 69 -0.85 11.77 0.09
CA ASP A 69 -1.17 10.40 -0.33
C ASP A 69 -0.63 9.37 0.68
N MET A 70 0.62 9.51 1.13
CA MET A 70 1.19 8.63 2.14
C MET A 70 0.41 8.67 3.46
N ARG A 71 0.04 9.87 3.95
CA ARG A 71 -0.77 10.02 5.17
C ARG A 71 -2.13 9.35 5.03
N ALA A 72 -2.78 9.49 3.87
CA ALA A 72 -4.07 8.86 3.61
C ALA A 72 -3.98 7.33 3.63
N VAL A 73 -2.96 6.76 2.98
CA VAL A 73 -2.68 5.31 3.01
C VAL A 73 -2.41 4.82 4.44
N TYR A 74 -1.58 5.53 5.21
CA TYR A 74 -1.26 5.12 6.57
C TYR A 74 -2.41 5.30 7.55
N ARG A 75 -3.31 6.26 7.33
CA ARG A 75 -4.56 6.35 8.09
C ARG A 75 -5.46 5.14 7.84
N ILE A 76 -5.61 4.71 6.59
CA ILE A 76 -6.38 3.49 6.25
C ILE A 76 -5.78 2.25 6.92
N LEU A 77 -4.45 2.15 6.92
CA LEU A 77 -3.74 1.08 7.64
C LEU A 77 -4.01 1.13 9.14
N ALA A 78 -3.90 2.30 9.77
CA ALA A 78 -4.12 2.44 11.20
C ALA A 78 -5.55 2.07 11.61
N GLU A 79 -6.55 2.45 10.80
CA GLU A 79 -7.95 2.05 10.97
C GLU A 79 -8.13 0.52 10.86
N ALA A 80 -7.42 -0.12 9.95
CA ALA A 80 -7.50 -1.57 9.76
C ALA A 80 -6.81 -2.37 10.88
N GLU A 81 -5.64 -1.91 11.33
CA GLU A 81 -4.93 -2.48 12.48
C GLU A 81 -5.73 -2.29 13.77
N ALA A 82 -6.32 -1.10 13.97
CA ALA A 82 -7.25 -0.83 15.08
C ALA A 82 -8.41 -1.82 15.10
N ALA A 83 -9.04 -2.03 13.95
CA ALA A 83 -10.14 -2.99 13.80
C ALA A 83 -9.71 -4.43 14.07
N ALA A 84 -8.51 -4.82 13.60
CA ALA A 84 -7.95 -6.15 13.82
C ALA A 84 -7.64 -6.44 15.30
N HIS A 85 -7.23 -5.40 16.05
CA HIS A 85 -6.89 -5.51 17.47
C HIS A 85 -8.03 -5.17 18.42
N GLY A 86 -9.14 -4.63 17.92
CA GLY A 86 -10.29 -4.23 18.73
C GLY A 86 -10.02 -3.00 19.60
N CYS A 87 -9.19 -2.06 19.14
CA CYS A 87 -8.86 -0.81 19.83
C CYS A 87 -9.18 0.43 18.98
N THR A 88 -8.93 1.63 19.51
CA THR A 88 -9.01 2.88 18.74
C THR A 88 -7.75 3.11 17.92
N VAL A 89 -7.82 3.98 16.89
CA VAL A 89 -6.65 4.31 16.04
C VAL A 89 -5.52 4.91 16.87
N GLU A 90 -5.86 5.69 17.89
CA GLU A 90 -4.93 6.32 18.81
C GLU A 90 -4.22 5.31 19.73
N GLU A 91 -4.83 4.15 19.98
CA GLU A 91 -4.29 3.06 20.81
C GLU A 91 -3.62 1.96 19.97
N THR A 92 -3.69 2.05 18.63
CA THR A 92 -3.10 1.06 17.74
C THR A 92 -1.58 1.10 17.77
N HIS A 93 -0.99 -0.08 17.90
CA HIS A 93 0.44 -0.30 17.74
C HIS A 93 0.74 -1.03 16.43
N PHE A 94 1.70 -0.51 15.67
CA PHE A 94 2.19 -1.15 14.46
C PHE A 94 3.24 -2.19 14.80
N HIS A 95 3.00 -3.44 14.44
CA HIS A 95 3.99 -4.50 14.58
C HIS A 95 4.73 -4.71 13.25
N GLU A 96 3.97 -4.86 12.16
CA GLU A 96 4.50 -5.26 10.85
C GLU A 96 4.49 -4.12 9.83
N VAL A 97 3.50 -3.23 9.93
CA VAL A 97 3.26 -2.16 8.94
C VAL A 97 4.10 -0.89 9.19
N GLY A 98 4.73 -0.79 10.36
CA GLY A 98 5.55 0.35 10.79
C GLY A 98 7.02 0.33 10.34
N ASN A 99 7.46 -0.75 9.68
CA ASN A 99 8.84 -0.84 9.19
C ASN A 99 9.12 0.22 8.11
N GLY A 100 10.27 0.90 8.20
CA GLY A 100 10.77 1.83 7.19
C GLY A 100 10.79 1.27 5.77
N GLU A 101 10.94 -0.05 5.57
CA GLU A 101 10.78 -0.66 4.25
C GLU A 101 9.34 -0.54 3.69
N ALA A 102 8.33 -0.72 4.54
CA ALA A 102 6.94 -0.52 4.12
C ALA A 102 6.71 0.95 3.73
N LEU A 103 7.25 1.88 4.53
CA LEU A 103 7.15 3.33 4.29
C LEU A 103 7.86 3.74 2.99
N ARG A 104 9.04 3.17 2.70
CA ARG A 104 9.76 3.32 1.42
C ARG A 104 8.94 2.84 0.23
N ASN A 105 8.31 1.69 0.33
CA ASN A 105 7.47 1.16 -0.74
C ASN A 105 6.25 2.04 -1.01
N VAL A 106 5.57 2.52 0.03
CA VAL A 106 4.43 3.45 -0.14
C VAL A 106 4.89 4.77 -0.76
N ALA A 107 6.01 5.33 -0.30
CA ALA A 107 6.60 6.54 -0.90
C ALA A 107 6.90 6.34 -2.39
N ALA A 108 7.52 5.22 -2.76
CA ALA A 108 7.84 4.91 -4.14
C ALA A 108 6.59 4.77 -5.03
N ILE A 109 5.51 4.15 -4.52
CA ILE A 109 4.23 4.04 -5.24
C ILE A 109 3.62 5.44 -5.42
N CYS A 110 3.58 6.26 -4.38
CA CYS A 110 3.03 7.62 -4.46
C CYS A 110 3.83 8.49 -5.45
N LEU A 111 5.16 8.38 -5.45
CA LEU A 111 6.03 9.06 -6.42
C LEU A 111 5.78 8.59 -7.85
N ALA A 112 5.58 7.28 -8.07
CA ALA A 112 5.27 6.73 -9.39
C ALA A 112 3.90 7.23 -9.89
N VAL A 113 2.89 7.26 -9.02
CA VAL A 113 1.56 7.80 -9.32
C VAL A 113 1.63 9.30 -9.63
N GLU A 114 2.37 10.08 -8.84
CA GLU A 114 2.59 11.50 -9.11
C GLU A 114 3.30 11.73 -10.45
N ALA A 115 4.33 10.95 -10.75
CA ALA A 115 5.08 11.08 -12.00
C ALA A 115 4.26 10.71 -13.25
N LEU A 116 3.32 9.78 -13.12
CA LEU A 116 2.36 9.42 -14.17
C LEU A 116 1.26 10.46 -14.35
N ASP A 117 0.86 11.12 -13.25
CA ASP A 117 -0.26 12.05 -13.15
C ASP A 117 -1.54 11.57 -13.87
N PRO A 118 -2.07 10.37 -13.54
CA PRO A 118 -3.24 9.84 -14.22
C PRO A 118 -4.51 10.59 -13.81
N ASP A 119 -5.45 10.73 -14.75
CA ASP A 119 -6.80 11.26 -14.46
C ASP A 119 -7.60 10.30 -13.58
N GLU A 120 -7.37 8.99 -13.74
CA GLU A 120 -7.99 7.91 -12.99
C GLU A 120 -7.05 6.70 -12.87
N ILE A 121 -7.09 6.05 -11.71
CA ILE A 121 -6.51 4.73 -11.49
C ILE A 121 -7.66 3.74 -11.37
N VAL A 122 -7.64 2.70 -12.21
CA VAL A 122 -8.53 1.56 -12.10
C VAL A 122 -7.75 0.29 -11.80
N ALA A 123 -8.43 -0.72 -11.29
CA ALA A 123 -7.83 -2.03 -11.10
C ALA A 123 -8.77 -3.15 -11.52
N THR A 124 -8.22 -4.33 -11.79
CA THR A 124 -9.02 -5.55 -11.81
C THR A 124 -9.40 -5.97 -10.39
N ARG A 125 -10.10 -7.10 -10.24
CA ARG A 125 -10.34 -7.71 -8.93
C ARG A 125 -9.03 -8.04 -8.24
N VAL A 126 -9.00 -7.88 -6.92
CA VAL A 126 -7.79 -8.08 -6.12
C VAL A 126 -7.62 -9.55 -5.76
N GLN A 127 -6.48 -10.11 -6.10
CA GLN A 127 -6.05 -11.41 -5.61
C GLN A 127 -5.54 -11.30 -4.18
N THR A 128 -6.29 -11.83 -3.21
CA THR A 128 -5.89 -11.88 -1.80
C THR A 128 -4.91 -13.03 -1.52
N GLY A 129 -5.06 -14.11 -2.27
CA GLY A 129 -4.41 -15.38 -2.02
C GLY A 129 -5.12 -16.24 -0.98
N GLU A 130 -4.52 -17.38 -0.64
CA GLU A 130 -5.03 -18.36 0.32
C GLU A 130 -3.89 -19.05 1.11
N GLY A 131 -4.26 -19.70 2.21
CA GLY A 131 -3.35 -20.41 3.11
C GLY A 131 -3.16 -19.68 4.43
N THR A 132 -1.96 -19.80 5.00
CA THR A 132 -1.58 -19.13 6.24
C THR A 132 -0.28 -18.33 6.08
N VAL A 133 -0.09 -17.35 6.95
CA VAL A 133 1.14 -16.55 7.06
C VAL A 133 1.61 -16.54 8.51
N GLN A 134 2.93 -16.63 8.70
CA GLN A 134 3.58 -16.53 10.01
C GLN A 134 3.98 -15.07 10.24
N CYS A 135 3.54 -14.49 11.35
CA CYS A 135 3.73 -13.08 11.68
C CYS A 135 3.99 -12.88 13.18
N ALA A 136 4.13 -11.63 13.61
CA ALA A 136 4.27 -11.29 15.04
C ALA A 136 3.09 -11.76 15.90
N HIS A 137 1.93 -11.99 15.28
CA HIS A 137 0.71 -12.49 15.90
C HIS A 137 0.56 -14.02 15.82
N GLY A 138 1.61 -14.73 15.39
CA GLY A 138 1.59 -16.17 15.15
C GLY A 138 1.12 -16.52 13.74
N GLU A 139 0.45 -17.66 13.61
CA GLU A 139 -0.11 -18.10 12.33
C GLU A 139 -1.49 -17.48 12.10
N LEU A 140 -1.64 -16.75 10.99
CA LEU A 140 -2.90 -16.16 10.58
C LEU A 140 -3.37 -16.73 9.24
N SER A 141 -4.68 -16.84 9.05
CA SER A 141 -5.28 -17.12 7.75
C SER A 141 -5.00 -16.00 6.75
N ILE A 142 -4.91 -16.33 5.48
CA ILE A 142 -4.89 -15.34 4.38
C ILE A 142 -6.33 -15.17 3.85
N PRO A 143 -6.84 -13.93 3.70
CA PRO A 143 -6.18 -12.67 4.07
C PRO A 143 -6.07 -12.47 5.59
N ALA A 144 -4.97 -11.85 6.03
CA ALA A 144 -4.78 -11.46 7.43
C ALA A 144 -5.87 -10.47 7.90
N PRO A 145 -6.18 -10.37 9.20
CA PRO A 145 -7.29 -9.57 9.71
C PRO A 145 -7.30 -8.10 9.24
N ALA A 146 -6.15 -7.41 9.28
CA ALA A 146 -6.04 -6.03 8.79
C ALA A 146 -6.29 -5.94 7.27
N THR A 147 -5.75 -6.88 6.48
CA THR A 147 -6.05 -6.96 5.03
C THR A 147 -7.55 -7.15 4.79
N ALA A 148 -8.19 -8.08 5.51
CA ALA A 148 -9.61 -8.36 5.40
C ALA A 148 -10.47 -7.13 5.77
N ALA A 149 -10.08 -6.39 6.81
CA ALA A 149 -10.76 -5.16 7.23
C ALA A 149 -10.72 -4.08 6.15
N VAL A 150 -9.59 -3.90 5.46
CA VAL A 150 -9.49 -2.95 4.33
C VAL A 150 -10.36 -3.42 3.15
N ILE A 151 -10.29 -4.70 2.81
CA ILE A 151 -11.07 -5.27 1.69
C ILE A 151 -12.58 -5.10 1.89
N ALA A 152 -13.05 -5.31 3.13
CA ALA A 152 -14.46 -5.17 3.50
C ALA A 152 -15.02 -3.75 3.23
N ARG A 153 -14.17 -2.75 2.99
CA ARG A 153 -14.56 -1.39 2.62
C ARG A 153 -14.94 -1.23 1.14
N GLY A 154 -15.10 -2.34 0.40
CA GLY A 154 -15.64 -2.36 -0.95
C GLY A 154 -14.63 -2.73 -2.04
N ILE A 155 -13.49 -3.34 -1.69
CA ILE A 155 -12.54 -3.84 -2.68
C ILE A 155 -13.05 -5.20 -3.21
N PRO A 156 -13.37 -5.32 -4.51
CA PRO A 156 -13.77 -6.60 -5.07
C PRO A 156 -12.56 -7.53 -5.18
N VAL A 157 -12.74 -8.78 -4.78
CA VAL A 157 -11.70 -9.82 -4.78
C VAL A 157 -11.97 -10.89 -5.84
N CYS A 158 -10.91 -11.58 -6.27
CA CYS A 158 -11.02 -12.72 -7.16
C CYS A 158 -11.79 -13.86 -6.49
N GLU A 159 -12.70 -14.52 -7.23
CA GLU A 159 -13.43 -15.69 -6.71
C GLU A 159 -12.50 -16.89 -6.49
N ARG A 160 -11.53 -17.07 -7.39
CA ARG A 160 -10.48 -18.08 -7.26
C ARG A 160 -9.24 -17.46 -6.62
N THR A 161 -8.86 -18.00 -5.48
CA THR A 161 -7.65 -17.63 -4.76
C THR A 161 -6.43 -18.40 -5.25
N LEU A 162 -5.24 -17.81 -5.09
CA LEU A 162 -3.94 -18.42 -5.41
C LEU A 162 -3.12 -18.68 -4.14
N PRO A 163 -2.28 -19.71 -4.09
CA PRO A 163 -1.48 -20.01 -2.90
C PRO A 163 -0.58 -18.85 -2.45
N GLY A 164 -0.49 -18.66 -1.14
CA GLY A 164 0.35 -17.66 -0.48
C GLY A 164 -0.30 -16.28 -0.39
N GLU A 165 0.29 -15.38 0.41
CA GLU A 165 -0.25 -14.03 0.56
C GLU A 165 0.00 -13.21 -0.72
N ARG A 166 -1.08 -12.76 -1.36
CA ARG A 166 -1.02 -11.96 -2.60
C ARG A 166 -1.37 -10.50 -2.37
N CYS A 167 -2.03 -10.18 -1.27
CA CYS A 167 -2.32 -8.81 -0.86
C CYS A 167 -2.01 -8.64 0.62
N THR A 168 -1.09 -7.72 0.94
CA THR A 168 -0.75 -7.35 2.32
C THR A 168 -1.66 -6.23 2.82
N PRO A 169 -1.72 -5.93 4.14
CA PRO A 169 -2.51 -4.80 4.64
C PRO A 169 -2.14 -3.48 3.97
N THR A 170 -0.83 -3.24 3.77
CA THR A 170 -0.34 -2.03 3.09
C THR A 170 -0.77 -1.97 1.63
N SER A 171 -0.73 -3.10 0.93
CA SER A 171 -1.21 -3.18 -0.45
C SER A 171 -2.69 -2.83 -0.54
N ALA A 172 -3.51 -3.43 0.32
CA ALA A 172 -4.94 -3.16 0.35
C ALA A 172 -5.22 -1.68 0.62
N ALA A 173 -4.47 -1.05 1.53
CA ALA A 173 -4.61 0.37 1.83
C ALA A 173 -4.22 1.28 0.66
N VAL A 174 -3.13 0.96 -0.05
CA VAL A 174 -2.74 1.67 -1.29
C VAL A 174 -3.83 1.54 -2.35
N ILE A 175 -4.35 0.32 -2.56
CA ILE A 175 -5.42 0.05 -3.52
C ILE A 175 -6.67 0.87 -3.17
N LEU A 176 -7.09 0.84 -1.90
CA LEU A 176 -8.28 1.58 -1.45
C LEU A 176 -8.14 3.09 -1.64
N HIS A 177 -6.94 3.63 -1.41
CA HIS A 177 -6.69 5.07 -1.55
C HIS A 177 -6.75 5.53 -3.01
N PHE A 178 -6.08 4.79 -3.90
CA PHE A 178 -5.86 5.24 -5.28
C PHE A 178 -6.92 4.78 -6.28
N VAL A 179 -7.45 3.57 -6.14
CA VAL A 179 -8.35 2.97 -7.14
C VAL A 179 -9.75 3.56 -7.00
N ARG A 180 -10.23 4.22 -8.06
CA ARG A 180 -11.58 4.80 -8.11
C ARG A 180 -12.63 3.83 -8.62
N ARG A 181 -12.22 2.88 -9.46
CA ARG A 181 -13.12 1.93 -10.11
C ARG A 181 -12.42 0.61 -10.35
N TYR A 182 -13.19 -0.47 -10.23
CA TYR A 182 -12.75 -1.81 -10.56
C TYR A 182 -13.38 -2.27 -11.86
N GLU A 183 -12.58 -2.87 -12.74
CA GLU A 183 -13.00 -3.43 -14.02
C GLU A 183 -12.87 -4.96 -13.94
N GLY A 184 -13.99 -5.69 -14.03
CA GLY A 184 -14.02 -7.15 -13.85
C GLY A 184 -15.35 -7.66 -13.30
#